data_AF-A0A6M5YX33-F1
#
_entry.id   AF-A0A6M5YX33-F1
#
_cell.length_a   1.000
_cell.length_b   1.000
_cell.length_c   1.000
_cell.angle_alpha   90.00
_cell.angle_beta   90.00
_cell.angle_gamma   90.00
#
_symmetry.space_group_name_H-M   'P 1'
#
loop_
_entity.id
_entity.type
_entity.pdbx_description
1 polymer ?
#
loop_
_entity_poly.entity_id
_entity_poly.type
_entity_poly.pdbx_seq_one_letter_code
_entity_poly.pdbx_strand_id
1 'polypeptide(L)' 'MRSESLLTDHAMGLAKAILDIVAPCLSEEERHEAFGMFFEAAKGVLLSYEEKAERMRQRVKPSAS' A
#
# COMPACT_ATOMS: atom_id res chain seq x y z
N MET A 1 4.80 -1.72 -15.68
CA MET A 1 5.13 -0.31 -15.37
C MET A 1 3.93 0.57 -15.00
N ARG A 2 2.67 0.30 -15.40
CA ARG A 2 1.51 1.09 -14.91
C ARG A 2 1.03 0.73 -13.49
N SER A 3 1.20 -0.52 -13.01
CA SER A 3 0.70 -0.89 -11.67
C SER A 3 1.58 -0.36 -10.53
N GLU A 4 2.90 -0.36 -10.65
CA GLU A 4 3.80 0.16 -9.59
C GLU A 4 3.56 1.63 -9.27
N SER A 5 3.30 2.47 -10.29
CA SER A 5 2.93 3.88 -10.08
C SER A 5 1.61 3.99 -9.32
N LEU A 6 0.60 3.22 -9.73
CA LEU A 6 -0.73 3.27 -9.10
C LEU A 6 -0.70 2.76 -7.65
N LEU A 7 0.05 1.69 -7.38
CA LEU A 7 0.24 1.16 -6.02
C LEU A 7 0.94 2.17 -5.13
N THR A 8 1.94 2.87 -5.67
CA THR A 8 2.67 3.92 -4.96
C THR A 8 1.74 5.09 -4.61
N ASP A 9 0.92 5.54 -5.57
CA ASP A 9 -0.05 6.61 -5.33
C ASP A 9 -1.09 6.24 -4.26
N HIS A 10 -1.58 5.00 -4.29
CA HIS A 10 -2.51 4.50 -3.26
C HIS A 10 -1.84 4.35 -1.89
N ALA A 11 -0.61 3.85 -1.84
CA ALA A 11 0.16 3.76 -0.60
C ALA A 11 0.37 5.15 0.01
N MET A 12 0.68 6.15 -0.81
CA MET A 12 0.83 7.54 -0.38
C MET A 12 -0.49 8.11 0.17
N GLY A 13 -1.61 7.86 -0.51
CA GLY A 13 -2.93 8.29 -0.05
C GLY A 13 -3.32 7.66 1.29
N LEU A 14 -3.07 6.36 1.47
CA LEU A 14 -3.33 5.65 2.73
C LEU A 14 -2.43 6.15 3.86
N ALA A 15 -1.13 6.30 3.61
CA ALA A 15 -0.18 6.81 4.60
C ALA A 15 -0.57 8.19 5.10
N LYS A 16 -0.99 9.08 4.18
CA LYS A 16 -1.49 10.41 4.54
C LYS A 16 -2.76 10.34 5.39
N ALA A 17 -3.74 9.52 4.99
CA ALA A 17 -4.99 9.38 5.74
C ALA A 17 -4.76 8.87 7.17
N ILE A 18 -3.84 7.90 7.34
CA ILE A 18 -3.45 7.40 8.67
C ILE A 18 -2.76 8.51 9.47
N LEU A 19 -1.81 9.22 8.84
CA LEU A 19 -1.11 10.32 9.49
C LEU A 19 -2.08 11.42 9.94
N ASP A 20 -3.06 11.80 9.12
CA ASP A 20 -4.05 12.83 9.46
C ASP A 20 -4.87 12.45 10.72
N ILE A 21 -5.08 11.15 10.97
CA ILE A 21 -5.77 10.65 12.17
C ILE A 21 -4.87 10.73 13.40
N VAL A 22 -3.58 10.35 13.28
CA VAL A 22 -2.67 10.22 14.42
C VAL A 22 -1.81 11.45 14.69
N ALA A 23 -1.72 12.38 13.74
CA ALA A 23 -0.88 13.57 13.81
C ALA A 23 -1.11 14.43 15.07
N PRO A 24 -2.33 14.60 15.62
CA PRO A 24 -2.54 15.33 16.87
C PRO A 24 -1.79 14.73 18.07
N CYS A 25 -1.42 13.44 18.00
CA CYS A 25 -0.70 12.73 19.06
C CYS A 25 0.82 12.69 18.83
N LEU A 26 1.32 13.26 17.73
CA LEU A 26 2.72 13.19 17.32
C LEU A 26 3.32 14.58 17.19
N SER A 27 4.58 14.71 17.60
CA SER A 27 5.44 15.85 17.27
C SER A 27 5.72 15.92 15.76
N GLU A 28 6.24 17.05 15.29
CA GLU A 28 6.54 17.24 13.87
C GLU A 28 7.61 16.26 13.35
N GLU A 29 8.61 15.96 14.17
CA GLU A 29 9.66 14.98 13.86
C GLU A 29 9.09 13.57 13.75
N GLU A 30 8.27 13.15 14.72
CA GLU A 30 7.60 11.85 14.72
C GLU A 30 6.63 11.69 13.54
N ARG A 31 5.99 12.77 13.07
CA ARG A 31 5.11 12.72 11.89
C ARG A 31 5.86 12.35 10.62
N HIS A 32 7.09 12.85 10.46
CA HIS A 32 7.90 12.54 9.28
C HIS A 32 8.31 11.07 9.26
N GLU A 33 8.77 10.55 10.40
CA GLU A 33 9.14 9.15 10.55
C GLU A 33 7.91 8.21 10.42
N ALA A 34 6.80 8.57 11.08
CA ALA A 34 5.55 7.82 11.01
C ALA A 34 4.99 7.75 9.59
N PHE A 35 5.08 8.83 8.80
CA PHE A 35 4.65 8.82 7.41
C PHE A 35 5.40 7.76 6.60
N GLY A 36 6.73 7.70 6.73
CA GLY A 36 7.55 6.69 6.05
C GLY A 36 7.15 5.26 6.43
N MET A 37 6.92 5.02 7.72
CA MET A 37 6.46 3.72 8.22
C MET A 37 5.08 3.34 7.66
N PHE A 38 4.13 4.27 7.64
CA PHE A 38 2.79 4.03 7.11
C PHE A 38 2.81 3.78 5.61
N PHE A 39 3.65 4.52 4.88
CA PHE A 39 3.81 4.35 3.43
C PHE A 39 4.34 2.96 3.09
N GLU A 40 5.42 2.51 3.73
CA GLU A 40 5.99 1.18 3.46
C GLU A 40 5.02 0.07 3.88
N ALA A 41 4.32 0.21 5.01
CA ALA A 41 3.29 -0.73 5.42
C ALA A 41 2.14 -0.81 4.41
N ALA A 42 1.60 0.33 3.96
CA ALA A 42 0.52 0.38 2.98
C ALA A 42 0.95 -0.23 1.64
N LYS A 43 2.15 0.10 1.17
CA LYS A 43 2.73 -0.44 -0.07
C LYS A 43 2.89 -1.96 0.00
N GLY A 44 3.43 -2.49 1.10
CA GLY A 44 3.59 -3.93 1.31
C GLY A 44 2.26 -4.68 1.29
N VAL A 45 1.23 -4.12 1.95
CA VAL A 45 -0.12 -4.71 1.94
C VAL A 45 -0.73 -4.70 0.54
N LEU A 46 -0.64 -3.59 -0.19
CA LEU A 46 -1.18 -3.48 -1.54
C LEU A 46 -0.51 -4.46 -2.52
N LEU A 47 0.83 -4.61 -2.43
CA LEU A 47 1.58 -5.60 -3.22
C LEU A 47 1.10 -7.03 -2.91
N SER A 48 0.95 -7.38 -1.62
CA SER A 48 0.46 -8.70 -1.22
C SER A 48 -0.96 -8.98 -1.75
N TYR A 49 -1.83 -7.97 -1.79
CA TYR A 49 -3.16 -8.09 -2.38
C TYR A 49 -3.10 -8.30 -3.90
N GLU A 50 -2.26 -7.58 -4.64
CA GLU A 50 -2.07 -7.81 -6.08
C GLU A 50 -1.57 -9.23 -6.36
N GLU A 51 -0.54 -9.70 -5.64
CA GLU A 51 0.00 -11.05 -5.79
C GLU A 51 -1.05 -12.13 -5.48
N LYS A 52 -1.88 -11.92 -4.45
CA LYS A 52 -2.97 -12.83 -4.11
C LYS A 52 -4.05 -12.81 -5.20
N ALA A 53 -4.42 -11.64 -5.71
CA ALA A 53 -5.39 -11.49 -6.78
C ALA A 53 -4.92 -12.16 -8.09
N GLU A 54 -3.64 -12.02 -8.43
CA GLU A 54 -3.04 -12.65 -9.59
C GLU A 54 -3.04 -14.19 -9.46
N ARG A 55 -2.63 -14.72 -8.31
CA ARG A 55 -2.71 -16.17 -8.02
C ARG A 55 -4.14 -16.70 -8.12
N MET A 56 -5.15 -15.92 -7.70
CA MET A 56 -6.55 -16.32 -7.82
C MET A 56 -7.02 -16.30 -9.28
N ARG A 57 -6.64 -15.30 -10.08
CA ARG A 57 -6.97 -15.25 -11.52
C ARG A 57 -6.44 -16.48 -12.27
N GLN A 58 -5.21 -16.89 -11.99
CA GLN A 58 -4.57 -18.06 -12.58
C GLN A 58 -5.29 -19.38 -12.22
N ARG A 59 -5.88 -19.48 -11.02
CA ARG A 59 -6.66 -20.65 -10.61
C ARG A 59 -8.04 -20.73 -11.26
N VAL A 60 -8.68 -19.58 -11.51
CA VAL A 60 -10.04 -19.51 -12.09
C VAL A 60 -10.02 -19.69 -13.61
N LYS A 61 -8.94 -19.26 -14.28
CA LYS A 61 -8.66 -19.60 -15.68
C LYS A 61 -7.36 -20.39 -15.73
N PRO A 62 -7.38 -21.71 -15.46
CA PRO A 62 -6.24 -22.52 -15.82
C PRO A 62 -6.07 -22.35 -17.32
N SER A 63 -4.94 -21.79 -17.75
CA SER A 63 -4.55 -21.76 -19.15
C SER A 63 -4.74 -23.17 -19.71
N ALA A 64 -5.65 -23.31 -20.68
CA ALA A 64 -5.88 -24.56 -21.37
C ALA A 64 -4.52 -25.03 -21.92
N SER A 65 -3.99 -26.09 -21.31
CA SER A 65 -2.89 -26.85 -21.90
C SER A 65 -3.38 -27.56 -23.14
#